data_AF-A0A7W2FV67-F1
#
_entry.id   AF-A0A7W2FV67-F1
#
_cell.length_a   1.000
_cell.length_b   1.000
_cell.length_c   1.000
_cell.angle_alpha   90.00
_cell.angle_beta   90.00
_cell.angle_gamma   90.00
#
_symmetry.space_group_name_H-M   'P 1'
#
loop_
_entity.id
_entity.type
_entity.pdbx_description
1 polymer ?
#
loop_
_entity_poly.entity_id
_entity_poly.type
_entity_poly.pdbx_seq_one_letter_code
_entity_poly.pdbx_strand_id
1 'polypeptide(L)'
;MAGFALAQLFVGPVSDHFGRKPVMVAGLALFLAASLLCVVAPTIEWLLVGRFLQAFGGAAGPVLARAAVRDIYDPIAAGRALSHMASTMAL
;
A
#
# COMPACT_ATOMS: atom_id res chain seq x y z
N MET A 1 -11.70 1.11 8.02
CA MET A 1 -10.87 2.23 7.49
C MET A 1 -9.70 2.62 8.40
N ALA A 2 -9.75 2.36 9.72
CA ALA A 2 -8.67 2.70 10.64
C ALA A 2 -7.27 2.16 10.24
N GLY A 3 -7.16 0.89 9.82
CA GLY A 3 -5.86 0.32 9.40
C GLY A 3 -5.25 1.01 8.18
N PHE A 4 -6.08 1.45 7.24
CA PHE A 4 -5.65 2.18 6.05
C PHE A 4 -5.19 3.60 6.41
N ALA A 5 -5.97 4.31 7.24
CA ALA A 5 -5.64 5.66 7.71
C ALA A 5 -4.33 5.69 8.51
N LEU A 6 -4.14 4.71 9.41
CA LEU A 6 -2.90 4.57 10.17
C LEU A 6 -1.72 4.29 9.24
N ALA A 7 -1.87 3.37 8.28
CA ALA A 7 -0.81 3.07 7.33
C ALA A 7 -0.41 4.31 6.51
N GLN A 8 -1.37 5.09 6.02
CA GLN A 8 -1.08 6.31 5.27
C GLN A 8 -0.22 7.32 6.05
N LEU A 9 -0.39 7.40 7.37
CA LEU A 9 0.40 8.28 8.23
C LEU A 9 1.86 7.85 8.36
N PHE A 10 2.12 6.54 8.48
CA PHE A 10 3.47 6.01 8.67
C PHE A 10 4.22 5.75 7.36
N VAL A 11 3.52 5.35 6.31
CA VAL A 11 4.11 4.95 5.02
C VAL A 11 4.90 6.09 4.37
N GLY A 12 4.47 7.35 4.53
CA GLY A 12 5.19 8.52 4.01
C GLY A 12 6.58 8.67 4.65
N PRO A 13 6.67 9.00 5.95
CA PRO A 13 7.96 9.18 6.64
C PRO A 13 8.88 7.96 6.54
N VAL A 14 8.34 6.74 6.64
CA VAL A 14 9.13 5.50 6.52
C VAL A 14 9.67 5.35 5.10
N SER A 15 8.87 5.63 4.07
CA SER A 15 9.33 5.60 2.68
C SER A 15 10.39 6.66 2.38
N ASP A 16 10.29 7.83 2.97
CA ASP A 16 11.26 8.89 2.72
C ASP A 16 12.60 8.59 3.41
N HIS A 17 12.60 7.83 4.52
CA HIS A 17 13.81 7.40 5.21
C HIS A 17 14.46 6.14 4.61
N PHE A 18 13.68 5.09 4.36
CA PHE A 18 14.19 3.79 3.87
C PHE A 18 14.21 3.67 2.35
N GLY A 19 13.64 4.65 1.64
CA GLY A 19 13.47 4.65 0.19
C GLY A 19 12.15 4.01 -0.26
N ARG A 20 11.60 4.50 -1.38
CA ARG A 20 10.25 4.12 -1.83
C ARG A 20 10.11 2.64 -2.17
N LYS A 21 11.05 2.09 -2.96
CA LYS A 21 11.00 0.70 -3.45
C LYS A 21 10.99 -0.35 -2.31
N PRO A 22 11.93 -0.34 -1.34
CA PRO A 22 11.94 -1.35 -0.28
C PRO A 22 10.69 -1.28 0.60
N VAL A 23 10.17 -0.07 0.89
CA VAL A 23 8.93 0.07 1.68
C VAL A 23 7.71 -0.45 0.91
N MET A 24 7.66 -0.25 -0.41
CA MET A 24 6.60 -0.81 -1.26
C MET A 24 6.61 -2.34 -1.27
N VAL A 25 7.79 -2.96 -1.37
CA VAL A 25 7.95 -4.42 -1.33
C VAL A 25 7.60 -4.97 0.06
N ALA A 26 8.02 -4.28 1.13
CA ALA A 26 7.68 -4.67 2.49
C ALA A 26 6.17 -4.63 2.76
N GLY A 27 5.48 -3.57 2.29
CA GLY A 27 4.02 -3.48 2.38
C GLY A 27 3.30 -4.59 1.63
N LEU A 28 3.77 -4.93 0.43
CA LEU A 28 3.25 -6.06 -0.36
C LEU A 28 3.49 -7.40 0.35
N ALA A 29 4.68 -7.62 0.91
CA ALA A 29 4.99 -8.83 1.66
C ALA A 29 4.08 -8.97 2.90
N LEU A 30 3.83 -7.87 3.62
CA LEU A 30 2.89 -7.84 4.74
C LEU A 30 1.46 -8.18 4.29
N PHE A 31 1.01 -7.62 3.16
CA PHE A 31 -0.30 -7.92 2.59
C PHE A 31 -0.45 -9.41 2.27
N LEU A 32 0.57 -10.02 1.66
CA LEU A 32 0.57 -11.45 1.32
C LEU A 32 0.55 -12.32 2.59
N ALA A 33 1.41 -12.03 3.57
CA ALA A 33 1.43 -12.75 4.83
C ALA A 33 0.09 -12.63 5.60
N ALA A 34 -0.50 -11.44 5.63
CA ALA A 34 -1.80 -11.21 6.23
C ALA A 34 -2.94 -11.91 5.47
N SER A 35 -2.81 -12.08 4.16
CA SER A 35 -3.74 -12.87 3.34
C SER A 35 -3.68 -14.35 3.70
N LEU A 36 -2.48 -14.90 3.87
CA LEU A 36 -2.29 -16.28 4.34
C LEU A 36 -2.86 -16.49 5.75
N LEU A 37 -2.66 -15.51 6.65
CA LEU A 37 -3.26 -15.54 8.00
C LEU A 37 -4.80 -15.57 7.95
N CYS A 38 -5.42 -14.87 7.00
CA CYS A 38 -6.86 -14.92 6.82
C CYS A 38 -7.36 -16.26 6.29
N VAL A 39 -6.58 -16.98 5.47
CA VAL A 39 -6.96 -18.32 4.96
C VAL A 39 -7.07 -19.34 6.09
N VAL A 40 -6.17 -19.26 7.07
CA VAL A 40 -6.13 -20.21 8.20
C VAL A 40 -6.94 -19.74 9.41
N ALA A 41 -7.75 -18.69 9.28
CA ALA A 41 -8.43 -18.05 10.40
C ALA A 41 -9.53 -18.95 11.00
N PRO A 42 -9.41 -19.36 12.29
CA PRO A 42 -10.42 -20.21 12.94
C PRO A 42 -11.57 -19.41 13.55
N THR A 43 -11.41 -18.10 13.76
CA THR A 43 -12.39 -17.23 14.43
C THR A 43 -12.52 -15.89 13.73
N ILE A 44 -13.63 -15.19 13.99
CA ILE A 44 -13.91 -13.85 13.43
C ILE A 44 -12.86 -12.84 13.90
N GLU A 45 -12.44 -12.89 15.17
CA GLU A 45 -11.42 -11.99 15.71
C GLU A 45 -10.08 -12.16 14.98
N TRP A 46 -9.69 -13.41 14.72
CA TRP A 46 -8.48 -13.70 13.94
C TRP A 46 -8.56 -13.15 12.52
N LEU A 47 -9.72 -13.31 11.88
CA LEU A 47 -9.99 -12.75 10.56
C LEU A 47 -9.93 -11.21 10.58
N LEU A 48 -10.42 -10.57 11.64
CA LEU A 48 -10.43 -9.11 11.80
C LEU A 48 -9.00 -8.56 11.92
N VAL A 49 -8.15 -9.23 12.70
CA VAL A 49 -6.72 -8.88 12.81
C VAL A 49 -6.03 -9.05 11.47
N GLY A 50 -6.23 -10.17 10.78
CA GLY A 50 -5.66 -10.40 9.45
C GLY A 50 -6.11 -9.34 8.42
N ARG A 51 -7.39 -8.96 8.44
CA ARG A 51 -7.95 -7.88 7.59
C ARG A 51 -7.36 -6.52 7.92
N PHE A 52 -7.13 -6.23 9.20
CA PHE A 52 -6.48 -5.00 9.63
C PHE A 52 -5.03 -4.91 9.12
N LEU A 53 -4.28 -6.01 9.23
CA LEU A 53 -2.91 -6.11 8.71
C LEU A 53 -2.87 -6.04 7.18
N GLN A 54 -3.82 -6.69 6.49
CA GLN A 54 -3.99 -6.54 5.04
C GLN A 54 -4.27 -5.09 4.66
N ALA A 55 -5.18 -4.41 5.36
CA ALA A 55 -5.45 -3.00 5.10
C ALA A 55 -4.21 -2.13 5.31
N PHE A 56 -3.39 -2.46 6.31
CA PHE A 56 -2.15 -1.74 6.59
C PHE A 56 -1.10 -1.94 5.49
N GLY A 57 -0.82 -3.19 5.10
CA GLY A 57 0.12 -3.51 4.03
C GLY A 57 -0.35 -3.05 2.64
N GLY A 58 -1.65 -3.17 2.37
CA GLY A 58 -2.28 -2.80 1.10
C GLY A 58 -2.31 -1.29 0.85
N ALA A 59 -2.25 -0.46 1.89
CA ALA A 59 -2.19 1.00 1.75
C ALA A 59 -0.87 1.50 1.15
N ALA A 60 0.22 0.74 1.31
CA ALA A 60 1.54 1.14 0.81
C ALA A 60 1.58 1.28 -0.72
N GLY A 61 0.90 0.40 -1.46
CA GLY A 61 0.89 0.40 -2.93
C GLY A 61 0.42 1.72 -3.55
N PRO A 62 -0.85 2.12 -3.38
CA PRO A 62 -1.37 3.34 -4.02
C PRO A 62 -0.72 4.63 -3.51
N VAL A 63 -0.26 4.67 -2.25
CA VAL A 63 0.43 5.85 -1.70
C VAL A 63 1.82 6.00 -2.31
N LEU A 64 2.63 4.94 -2.27
CA LEU A 64 4.02 4.98 -2.71
C LEU A 64 4.16 5.00 -4.22
N ALA A 65 3.26 4.36 -4.96
CA ALA A 65 3.28 4.39 -6.42
C ALA A 65 3.04 5.82 -6.94
N ARG A 66 2.09 6.56 -6.34
CA ARG A 66 1.85 7.98 -6.69
C ARG A 66 3.04 8.87 -6.32
N ALA A 67 3.66 8.62 -5.18
CA ALA A 67 4.84 9.37 -4.74
C ALA A 67 6.05 9.08 -5.65
N ALA A 68 6.30 7.82 -6.01
CA ALA A 68 7.37 7.42 -6.91
C ALA A 68 7.21 8.01 -8.32
N VAL A 69 5.98 8.08 -8.84
CA VAL A 69 5.72 8.74 -10.13
C VAL A 69 6.09 10.22 -10.08
N ARG A 70 5.79 10.91 -8.97
CA ARG A 70 6.13 12.33 -8.79
C ARG A 70 7.64 12.57 -8.61
N ASP A 71 8.38 11.58 -8.14
CA ASP A 71 9.83 11.68 -7.97
C ASP A 71 10.60 11.42 -9.27
N ILE A 72 10.07 10.57 -10.17
CA ILE A 72 10.79 10.08 -11.36
C ILE A 72 10.41 10.86 -12.63
N TYR A 73 9.18 11.37 -12.72
CA TYR A 73 8.66 11.99 -13.93
C TYR A 73 8.56 13.51 -13.82
N ASP A 74 8.79 14.20 -14.94
CA ASP A 74 8.45 15.61 -15.09
C ASP A 74 6.94 15.85 -14.87
N PRO A 75 6.51 17.06 -14.43
CA PRO A 75 5.12 17.32 -14.03
C PRO A 75 4.06 16.91 -15.05
N ILE A 76 4.33 17.14 -16.35
CA ILE A 76 3.42 16.78 -17.44
C ILE A 76 3.37 15.25 -17.63
N ALA A 77 4.51 14.57 -17.52
CA ALA A 77 4.59 13.12 -17.66
C ALA A 77 4.02 12.40 -16.43
N ALA A 78 4.22 12.95 -15.23
CA ALA A 78 3.64 12.47 -13.98
C ALA A 78 2.10 12.48 -14.03
N GLY A 79 1.50 13.55 -14.58
CA GLY A 79 0.06 13.62 -14.79
C GLY A 79 -0.48 12.48 -15.66
N ARG A 80 0.20 12.18 -16.78
CA ARG A 80 -0.20 11.05 -17.66
C ARG A 80 -0.04 9.71 -16.96
N ALA A 81 1.07 9.49 -16.28
CA ALA A 81 1.33 8.25 -15.53
C ALA A 81 0.29 8.03 -14.43
N LEU A 82 -0.07 9.07 -13.66
CA LEU A 82 -1.11 9.02 -12.64
C LEU A 82 -2.50 8.70 -13.24
N SER A 83 -2.83 9.28 -14.39
CA SER A 83 -4.08 8.96 -15.10
C SER A 83 -4.13 7.49 -15.55
N HIS A 84 -3.03 6.94 -16.05
CA HIS A 84 -2.95 5.51 -16.38
C HIS A 84 -3.13 4.64 -15.14
N MET A 85 -2.46 4.96 -14.04
CA MET A 85 -2.65 4.23 -12.77
C MET A 85 -4.11 4.28 -12.29
N ALA A 86 -4.75 5.44 -12.36
CA ALA A 86 -6.16 5.59 -12.00
C ALA A 86 -7.08 4.74 -12.88
N SER A 87 -6.83 4.68 -14.19
CA SER A 87 -7.59 3.83 -15.11
C SER A 87 -7.45 2.34 -14.78
N THR A 88 -6.24 1.88 -14.42
CA THR A 88 -6.02 0.48 -14.03
C THR A 88 -6.64 0.11 -12.68
N MET A 89 -6.83 1.07 -11.77
CA MET A 89 -7.50 0.81 -10.48
C MET A 89 -9.03 0.79 -10.59
N ALA A 90 -9.59 1.36 -11.67
CA ALA A 90 -11.03 1.45 -11.90
C ALA A 90 -11.62 0.23 -12.62
N LEU A 91 -10.78 -0.57 -13.27
CA LEU A 91 -11.12 -1.85 -13.89
C LEU A 91 -11.06 -2.98 -12.86
#